data_AF-A0A653WTJ5-F1
#
_entry.id   AF-A0A653WTJ5-F1
#
_cell.length_a   1.000
_cell.length_b   1.000
_cell.length_c   1.000
_cell.angle_alpha   90.00
_cell.angle_beta   90.00
_cell.angle_gamma   90.00
#
_symmetry.space_group_name_H-M   'P 1'
#
loop_
_entity.id
_entity.type
_entity.pdbx_description
1 polymer ?
#
loop_
_entity_poly.entity_id
_entity_poly.type
_entity_poly.pdbx_seq_one_letter_code
_entity_poly.pdbx_strand_id
1 'polypeptide(L)'
;MPLQLSRRPAADCFRQRFAATLARTAAVAVIGVAACFGLSNAALAQVSAATADATPQIDASIANKDWNAALTQLDARLASHPRDVQAKFKRATVLARLNRDDEAISAFTELTQAYPELPEPYNNLAALYAKKGRYEDARVALETAVKANPGYALAYDNLGDLYLRLASESYKRAQSLGSTSPLSRQRVTAIQNIITPPPRKRGTAAAASGAQAASAARATSDEWTPTPGSNFTTMPSPDSYSPFGGPSGPLPTSPYVAPDGQP
;
A
#
# COMPACT_ATOMS: atom_id res chain seq x y z
N MET A 1 -56.93 -84.67 9.39
CA MET A 1 -57.18 -83.20 9.32
C MET A 1 -56.42 -82.68 8.10
N PRO A 2 -57.12 -82.03 7.16
CA PRO A 2 -56.85 -82.06 5.72
C PRO A 2 -56.48 -80.65 5.20
N LEU A 3 -56.34 -80.25 3.93
CA LEU A 3 -56.64 -80.80 2.61
C LEU A 3 -55.77 -80.05 1.59
N GLN A 4 -55.13 -80.80 0.68
CA GLN A 4 -54.58 -80.32 -0.58
C GLN A 4 -55.70 -80.09 -1.61
N LEU A 5 -55.52 -79.03 -2.42
CA LEU A 5 -55.81 -78.88 -3.86
C LEU A 5 -56.95 -79.69 -4.52
N SER A 6 -57.86 -78.96 -5.20
CA SER A 6 -58.61 -79.43 -6.39
C SER A 6 -58.98 -78.19 -7.23
N ARG A 7 -58.31 -77.94 -8.38
CA ARG A 7 -58.70 -78.29 -9.78
C ARG A 7 -60.01 -77.62 -10.21
N ARG A 8 -60.18 -76.92 -11.35
CA ARG A 8 -59.63 -76.94 -12.74
C ARG A 8 -60.47 -75.88 -13.54
N PRO A 9 -60.48 -75.78 -14.90
CA PRO A 9 -59.41 -75.61 -15.90
C PRO A 9 -59.73 -74.55 -17.01
N ALA A 10 -58.77 -74.34 -17.93
CA ALA A 10 -58.88 -74.16 -19.39
C ALA A 10 -59.71 -73.01 -20.03
N ALA A 11 -59.07 -72.29 -20.95
CA ALA A 11 -59.30 -72.41 -22.40
C ALA A 11 -59.17 -71.06 -23.13
N ASP A 12 -58.37 -71.06 -24.19
CA ASP A 12 -58.58 -70.35 -25.47
C ASP A 12 -58.64 -68.80 -25.41
N CYS A 13 -58.35 -68.00 -26.41
CA CYS A 13 -58.23 -68.11 -27.85
C CYS A 13 -57.40 -66.84 -28.21
N PHE A 14 -56.38 -66.92 -29.06
CA PHE A 14 -56.54 -66.71 -30.50
C PHE A 14 -56.96 -65.29 -30.89
N ARG A 15 -56.31 -64.81 -31.96
CA ARG A 15 -56.66 -63.67 -32.83
C ARG A 15 -56.00 -62.34 -32.48
N GLN A 16 -54.99 -61.97 -33.27
CA GLN A 16 -55.11 -61.14 -34.49
C GLN A 16 -55.49 -59.71 -34.08
N ARG A 17 -54.82 -58.63 -34.48
CA ARG A 17 -54.40 -58.21 -35.82
C ARG A 17 -53.29 -57.16 -35.63
N PHE A 18 -52.12 -57.26 -36.24
CA PHE A 18 -51.84 -56.75 -37.60
C PHE A 18 -52.52 -55.41 -37.92
N ALA A 19 -51.76 -54.32 -37.79
CA ALA A 19 -51.47 -53.33 -38.85
C ALA A 19 -50.75 -52.14 -38.17
N ALA A 20 -49.46 -51.85 -38.42
CA ALA A 20 -48.89 -51.36 -39.67
C ALA A 20 -49.51 -49.98 -40.03
N THR A 21 -48.80 -48.87 -40.31
CA THR A 21 -47.38 -48.49 -40.36
C THR A 21 -47.36 -47.01 -40.81
N LEU A 22 -46.32 -46.25 -40.43
CA LEU A 22 -45.64 -45.20 -41.24
C LEU A 22 -46.47 -43.95 -41.63
N ALA A 23 -45.95 -42.75 -41.89
CA ALA A 23 -44.62 -42.19 -42.10
C ALA A 23 -44.77 -40.64 -42.03
N ARG A 24 -43.89 -39.92 -41.33
CA ARG A 24 -42.74 -39.11 -41.83
C ARG A 24 -43.02 -37.63 -42.18
N THR A 25 -42.12 -36.81 -41.62
CA THR A 25 -41.44 -35.60 -42.15
C THR A 25 -42.11 -34.21 -42.18
N ALA A 26 -41.63 -33.37 -41.25
CA ALA A 26 -40.90 -32.10 -41.44
C ALA A 26 -41.52 -30.93 -42.23
N ALA A 27 -41.65 -29.77 -41.55
CA ALA A 27 -41.42 -28.45 -42.13
C ALA A 27 -40.96 -27.46 -41.04
N VAL A 28 -39.81 -26.82 -41.28
CA VAL A 28 -39.24 -25.70 -40.52
C VAL A 28 -39.79 -24.40 -41.12
N ALA A 29 -40.17 -23.43 -40.29
CA ALA A 29 -40.25 -22.03 -40.67
C ALA A 29 -39.89 -21.13 -39.46
N VAL A 30 -38.98 -20.19 -39.70
CA VAL A 30 -38.34 -19.28 -38.75
C VAL A 30 -39.05 -17.93 -38.79
N ILE A 31 -38.85 -17.14 -37.72
CA ILE A 31 -38.96 -15.67 -37.59
C ILE A 31 -40.26 -15.16 -36.97
N GLY A 32 -40.17 -14.80 -35.68
CA GLY A 32 -41.07 -13.91 -34.97
C GLY A 32 -40.28 -13.15 -33.90
N VAL A 33 -39.92 -11.91 -34.22
CA VAL A 33 -39.15 -10.97 -33.40
C VAL A 33 -40.03 -10.37 -32.29
N ALA A 34 -39.39 -10.03 -31.17
CA ALA A 34 -39.82 -9.12 -30.10
C ALA A 34 -40.83 -9.63 -29.04
N ALA A 35 -40.29 -9.97 -27.86
CA ALA A 35 -40.87 -9.54 -26.59
C ALA A 35 -39.77 -9.47 -25.53
N CYS A 36 -39.61 -8.28 -24.96
CA CYS A 36 -38.61 -7.87 -24.00
C CYS A 36 -38.82 -8.48 -22.60
N PHE A 37 -37.78 -8.29 -21.78
CA PHE A 37 -37.73 -8.38 -20.32
C PHE A 37 -37.47 -9.77 -19.72
N GLY A 38 -36.19 -10.11 -19.65
CA GLY A 38 -35.71 -11.16 -18.76
C GLY A 38 -34.20 -11.16 -18.66
N LEU A 39 -33.70 -10.74 -17.49
CA LEU A 39 -32.34 -10.93 -17.00
C LEU A 39 -31.27 -10.01 -17.60
N SER A 40 -31.19 -8.82 -17.01
CA SER A 40 -29.97 -8.02 -16.90
C SER A 40 -28.88 -8.86 -16.23
N ASN A 41 -28.10 -9.62 -16.98
CA ASN A 41 -26.77 -10.03 -16.55
C ASN A 41 -25.86 -8.80 -16.67
N ALA A 42 -25.94 -7.93 -15.66
CA ALA A 42 -24.82 -7.07 -15.34
C ALA A 42 -23.68 -8.00 -14.92
N ALA A 43 -22.88 -8.42 -15.91
CA ALA A 43 -21.54 -8.90 -15.65
C ALA A 43 -20.81 -7.72 -15.00
N LEU A 44 -20.84 -7.68 -13.67
CA LEU A 44 -19.90 -6.92 -12.90
C LEU A 44 -18.53 -7.32 -13.45
N ALA A 45 -17.93 -6.39 -14.18
CA ALA A 45 -16.51 -6.38 -14.37
C ALA A 45 -15.93 -6.49 -12.96
N GLN A 46 -15.51 -7.70 -12.58
CA GLN A 46 -14.55 -7.85 -11.50
C GLN A 46 -13.29 -7.18 -12.01
N VAL A 47 -13.22 -5.87 -11.79
CA VAL A 47 -11.96 -5.19 -11.65
C VAL A 47 -11.28 -5.95 -10.53
N SER A 48 -10.34 -6.81 -10.90
CA SER A 48 -9.42 -7.44 -9.96
C SER A 48 -8.78 -6.28 -9.22
N ALA A 49 -9.29 -5.98 -8.03
CA ALA A 49 -8.59 -5.13 -7.08
C ALA A 49 -7.23 -5.78 -6.93
N ALA A 50 -6.17 -5.06 -7.31
CA ALA A 50 -4.78 -5.43 -7.16
C ALA A 50 -4.65 -6.36 -5.95
N THR A 51 -4.34 -7.64 -6.20
CA THR A 51 -4.54 -8.79 -5.31
C THR A 51 -4.57 -8.38 -3.84
N ALA A 52 -5.77 -8.12 -3.30
CA ALA A 52 -5.92 -7.92 -1.87
C ALA A 52 -5.35 -9.19 -1.25
N ASP A 53 -4.35 -9.07 -0.37
CA ASP A 53 -3.69 -10.19 0.31
C ASP A 53 -4.63 -11.02 1.22
N ALA A 54 -5.94 -10.76 1.09
CA ALA A 54 -7.07 -11.32 1.79
C ALA A 54 -6.97 -11.12 3.30
N THR A 55 -6.39 -9.99 3.75
CA THR A 55 -6.29 -9.64 5.17
C THR A 55 -7.05 -8.37 5.60
N PRO A 56 -8.34 -8.19 5.21
CA PRO A 56 -9.07 -6.95 5.47
C PRO A 56 -9.22 -6.63 6.97
N GLN A 57 -9.24 -7.64 7.84
CA GLN A 57 -9.28 -7.43 9.29
C GLN A 57 -7.96 -6.87 9.83
N ILE A 58 -6.82 -7.32 9.29
CA ILE A 58 -5.49 -6.80 9.67
C ILE A 58 -5.37 -5.35 9.21
N ASP A 59 -5.77 -5.10 7.97
CA ASP A 59 -5.73 -3.75 7.39
C ASP A 59 -6.64 -2.78 8.14
N ALA A 60 -7.82 -3.23 8.56
CA ALA A 60 -8.72 -2.42 9.39
C ALA A 60 -8.08 -2.08 10.74
N SER A 61 -7.47 -3.05 11.44
CA SER A 61 -6.78 -2.81 12.71
C SER A 61 -5.61 -1.81 12.53
N ILE A 62 -4.83 -1.94 11.45
CA ILE A 62 -3.74 -1.03 11.12
C ILE A 62 -4.27 0.38 10.82
N ALA A 63 -5.34 0.49 10.03
CA ALA A 63 -5.96 1.76 9.66
C ALA A 63 -6.51 2.51 10.88
N ASN A 64 -7.12 1.76 11.82
CA ASN A 64 -7.64 2.29 13.08
C ASN A 64 -6.54 2.54 14.13
N LYS A 65 -5.28 2.19 13.83
CA LYS A 65 -4.13 2.26 14.75
C LYS A 65 -4.28 1.34 15.97
N ASP A 66 -5.08 0.28 15.85
CA ASP A 66 -5.24 -0.78 16.85
C ASP A 66 -4.04 -1.74 16.76
N TRP A 67 -2.85 -1.24 17.07
CA TRP A 67 -1.58 -1.93 16.83
C TRP A 67 -1.47 -3.29 17.54
N ASN A 68 -2.00 -3.40 18.75
CA ASN A 68 -1.99 -4.67 19.49
C ASN A 68 -2.90 -5.74 18.84
N ALA A 69 -4.07 -5.33 18.32
CA ALA A 69 -4.97 -6.22 17.60
C ALA A 69 -4.34 -6.65 16.27
N ALA A 70 -3.78 -5.69 15.53
CA ALA A 70 -3.05 -5.97 14.28
C ALA A 70 -1.91 -6.96 14.52
N LEU A 71 -1.11 -6.78 15.58
CA LEU A 71 -0.01 -7.68 15.91
C LEU A 71 -0.50 -9.11 16.17
N THR A 72 -1.53 -9.26 17.01
CA THR A 72 -2.13 -10.59 17.31
C THR A 72 -2.63 -11.29 16.04
N GLN A 73 -3.30 -10.55 15.15
CA GLN A 73 -3.81 -11.09 13.90
C GLN A 73 -2.67 -11.47 12.94
N LEU A 74 -1.60 -10.67 12.88
CA LEU A 74 -0.40 -10.95 12.08
C LEU A 74 0.37 -12.15 12.60
N ASP A 75 0.48 -12.33 13.92
CA ASP A 75 1.08 -13.51 14.52
C ASP A 75 0.29 -14.78 14.13
N ALA A 76 -1.04 -14.75 14.19
CA ALA A 76 -1.89 -15.86 13.75
C ALA A 76 -1.76 -16.13 12.23
N ARG A 77 -1.65 -15.08 11.40
CA ARG A 77 -1.42 -15.21 9.96
C ARG A 77 -0.07 -15.89 9.69
N LEU A 78 0.99 -15.48 10.37
CA LEU A 78 2.33 -16.04 10.17
C LEU A 78 2.47 -17.46 10.73
N ALA A 79 1.69 -17.82 11.76
CA ALA A 79 1.62 -19.20 12.23
C ALA A 79 1.05 -20.16 11.17
N SER A 80 0.07 -19.70 10.37
CA SER A 80 -0.53 -20.48 9.29
C SER A 80 0.18 -20.32 7.94
N HIS A 81 0.82 -19.17 7.70
CA HIS A 81 1.49 -18.79 6.46
C HIS A 81 2.90 -18.25 6.74
N PRO A 82 3.86 -19.09 7.16
CA PRO A 82 5.18 -18.64 7.64
C PRO A 82 6.07 -18.00 6.57
N ARG A 83 5.69 -18.11 5.29
CA ARG A 83 6.38 -17.50 4.14
C ARG A 83 5.69 -16.24 3.61
N ASP A 84 4.61 -15.78 4.24
CA ASP A 84 3.89 -14.57 3.84
C ASP A 84 4.74 -13.32 4.11
N VAL A 85 5.41 -12.83 3.05
CA VAL A 85 6.32 -11.67 3.11
C VAL A 85 5.56 -10.41 3.50
N GLN A 86 4.34 -10.25 3.02
CA GLN A 86 3.48 -9.11 3.34
C GLN A 86 3.14 -9.09 4.81
N ALA A 87 2.71 -10.21 5.37
CA ALA A 87 2.43 -10.32 6.79
C ALA A 87 3.70 -10.08 7.64
N LYS A 88 4.88 -10.58 7.23
CA LYS A 88 6.14 -10.28 7.93
C LYS A 88 6.47 -8.79 7.93
N PHE A 89 6.33 -8.12 6.78
CA PHE A 89 6.58 -6.69 6.64
C PHE A 89 5.60 -5.85 7.47
N LYS A 90 4.29 -6.15 7.38
CA LYS A 90 3.25 -5.49 8.19
C LYS A 90 3.53 -5.68 9.68
N ARG A 91 3.93 -6.88 10.11
CA ARG A 91 4.28 -7.18 11.50
C ARG A 91 5.46 -6.36 11.99
N ALA A 92 6.55 -6.31 11.23
CA ALA A 92 7.73 -5.50 11.55
C ALA A 92 7.37 -4.01 11.67
N THR A 93 6.51 -3.51 10.78
CA THR A 93 5.99 -2.15 10.82
C THR A 93 5.16 -1.90 12.09
N VAL A 94 4.25 -2.82 12.44
CA VAL A 94 3.42 -2.72 13.66
C VAL A 94 4.29 -2.74 14.92
N LEU A 95 5.34 -3.58 14.97
CA LEU A 95 6.32 -3.57 16.07
C LEU A 95 6.98 -2.20 16.22
N ALA A 96 7.40 -1.56 15.13
CA ALA A 96 7.95 -0.21 15.15
C ALA A 96 6.94 0.82 15.68
N ARG A 97 5.65 0.71 15.30
CA ARG A 97 4.58 1.59 15.82
C ARG A 97 4.30 1.41 17.31
N LEU A 98 4.54 0.21 17.84
CA LEU A 98 4.48 -0.10 19.26
C LEU A 98 5.74 0.32 20.04
N ASN A 99 6.70 1.00 19.40
CA ASN A 99 8.03 1.32 19.94
C ASN A 99 8.84 0.07 20.36
N ARG A 100 8.51 -1.10 19.81
CA ARG A 100 9.30 -2.34 19.95
C ARG A 100 10.41 -2.36 18.91
N ASP A 101 11.24 -1.33 18.94
CA ASP A 101 12.18 -0.99 17.86
C ASP A 101 13.20 -2.11 17.60
N ASP A 102 13.71 -2.77 18.65
CA ASP A 102 14.71 -3.84 18.52
C ASP A 102 14.12 -5.08 17.84
N GLU A 103 12.87 -5.42 18.13
CA GLU A 103 12.16 -6.52 17.47
C GLU A 103 11.84 -6.18 16.01
N ALA A 104 11.47 -4.93 15.74
CA ALA A 104 11.26 -4.45 14.38
C ALA A 104 12.57 -4.49 13.57
N ILE A 105 13.70 -4.07 14.15
CA ILE A 105 15.03 -4.16 13.52
C ILE A 105 15.35 -5.61 13.18
N SER A 106 15.15 -6.55 14.12
CA SER A 106 15.38 -7.99 13.85
C SER A 106 14.53 -8.47 12.67
N ALA A 107 13.22 -8.19 12.70
CA ALA A 107 12.29 -8.63 11.67
C ALA A 107 12.59 -8.03 10.28
N PHE A 108 12.92 -6.74 10.20
CA PHE A 108 13.34 -6.14 8.93
C PHE A 108 14.71 -6.64 8.47
N THR A 109 15.65 -6.93 9.39
CA THR A 109 16.94 -7.52 9.04
C THR A 109 16.74 -8.89 8.40
N GLU A 110 15.89 -9.74 8.97
CA GLU A 110 15.52 -11.03 8.37
C GLU A 110 14.90 -10.86 6.97
N LEU A 111 14.02 -9.86 6.78
CA LEU A 111 13.46 -9.56 5.46
C LEU A 111 14.54 -9.15 4.46
N THR A 112 15.51 -8.30 4.84
CA THR A 112 16.61 -7.90 3.95
C THR A 112 17.56 -9.04 3.60
N GLN A 113 17.69 -10.04 4.47
CA GLN A 113 18.52 -11.21 4.20
C GLN A 113 17.80 -12.19 3.26
N ALA A 114 16.49 -12.35 3.43
CA ALA A 114 15.69 -13.27 2.63
C ALA A 114 15.29 -12.69 1.26
N TYR A 115 15.10 -11.37 1.18
CA TYR A 115 14.58 -10.65 0.02
C TYR A 115 15.42 -9.38 -0.24
N PRO A 116 16.70 -9.52 -0.64
CA PRO A 116 17.62 -8.40 -0.84
C PRO A 116 17.21 -7.46 -1.98
N GLU A 117 16.29 -7.87 -2.85
CA GLU A 117 15.72 -7.09 -3.94
C GLU A 117 14.64 -6.09 -3.49
N LEU A 118 14.08 -6.26 -2.28
CA LEU A 118 13.03 -5.39 -1.78
C LEU A 118 13.64 -4.15 -1.12
N PRO A 119 13.39 -2.93 -1.64
CA PRO A 119 13.94 -1.71 -1.06
C PRO A 119 13.24 -1.26 0.24
N GLU A 120 11.99 -1.67 0.47
CA GLU A 120 11.17 -1.19 1.59
C GLU A 120 11.69 -1.62 2.97
N PRO A 121 12.13 -2.89 3.19
CA PRO A 121 12.73 -3.29 4.47
C PRO A 121 13.98 -2.50 4.83
N TYR A 122 14.86 -2.21 3.85
CA TYR A 122 16.04 -1.37 4.06
C TYR A 122 15.67 0.05 4.48
N ASN A 123 14.66 0.64 3.84
CA ASN A 123 14.16 1.96 4.20
C ASN A 123 13.61 2.02 5.64
N ASN A 124 12.89 0.99 6.07
CA ASN A 124 12.38 0.90 7.45
C ASN A 124 13.51 0.68 8.47
N LEU A 125 14.51 -0.15 8.15
CA LEU A 125 15.72 -0.27 8.98
C LEU A 125 16.42 1.08 9.16
N ALA A 126 16.55 1.85 8.08
CA ALA A 126 17.17 3.16 8.15
C ALA A 126 16.44 4.12 9.08
N ALA A 127 15.10 4.16 9.02
CA ALA A 127 14.30 4.96 9.93
C ALA A 127 14.50 4.53 11.40
N LEU A 128 14.55 3.23 11.68
CA LEU A 128 14.79 2.69 13.02
C LEU A 128 16.21 2.99 13.51
N TYR A 129 17.23 2.85 12.66
CA TYR A 129 18.60 3.21 13.00
C TYR A 129 18.74 4.71 13.26
N ALA A 130 18.15 5.56 12.42
CA ALA A 130 18.14 7.01 12.62
C ALA A 130 17.44 7.41 13.93
N LYS A 131 16.32 6.76 14.30
CA LYS A 131 15.63 6.96 15.59
C LYS A 131 16.56 6.67 16.77
N LYS A 132 17.45 5.66 16.64
CA LYS A 132 18.46 5.31 17.66
C LYS A 132 19.76 6.11 17.55
N GLY A 133 19.84 7.12 16.68
CA GLY A 133 21.05 7.91 16.44
C GLY A 133 22.15 7.19 15.67
N ARG A 134 21.88 5.99 15.12
CA ARG A 134 22.82 5.20 14.32
C ARG A 134 22.78 5.66 12.86
N TYR A 135 23.21 6.89 12.60
CA TYR A 135 23.05 7.51 11.28
C TYR A 135 23.89 6.87 10.16
N GLU A 136 25.07 6.33 10.50
CA GLU A 136 25.89 5.61 9.53
C GLU A 136 25.23 4.31 9.06
N ASP A 137 24.65 3.53 9.98
CA ASP A 137 23.89 2.32 9.63
C ASP A 137 22.63 2.66 8.83
N ALA A 138 21.97 3.77 9.16
CA ALA A 138 20.84 4.28 8.39
C ALA A 138 21.25 4.63 6.96
N ARG A 139 22.44 5.22 6.77
CA ARG A 139 22.96 5.58 5.44
C ARG A 139 23.19 4.34 4.60
N VAL A 140 23.88 3.34 5.16
CA VAL A 140 24.15 2.07 4.49
C VAL A 140 22.85 1.38 4.07
N ALA A 141 21.84 1.37 4.95
CA ALA A 141 20.54 0.78 4.64
C ALA A 141 19.86 1.52 3.46
N LEU A 142 19.77 2.85 3.47
CA LEU A 142 19.15 3.60 2.36
C LEU A 142 19.94 3.50 1.06
N GLU A 143 21.27 3.54 1.09
CA GLU A 143 22.10 3.31 -0.08
C GLU A 143 21.87 1.91 -0.67
N THR A 144 21.61 0.92 0.19
CA THR A 144 21.25 -0.43 -0.25
C THR A 144 19.84 -0.47 -0.85
N ALA A 145 18.88 0.26 -0.28
CA ALA A 145 17.55 0.41 -0.88
C ALA A 145 17.62 1.01 -2.30
N VAL A 146 18.45 2.04 -2.50
CA VAL A 146 18.69 2.65 -3.82
C VAL A 146 19.38 1.68 -4.77
N LYS A 147 20.32 0.85 -4.29
CA LYS A 147 20.95 -0.19 -5.12
C LYS A 147 19.95 -1.27 -5.54
N ALA A 148 19.06 -1.69 -4.63
CA ALA A 148 18.03 -2.68 -4.92
C ALA A 148 17.00 -2.15 -5.93
N ASN A 149 16.59 -0.89 -5.79
CA ASN A 149 15.71 -0.22 -6.73
C ASN A 149 16.13 1.26 -6.94
N PRO A 150 16.85 1.57 -8.03
CA PRO A 150 17.26 2.94 -8.36
C PRO A 150 16.09 3.92 -8.59
N GLY A 151 14.88 3.43 -8.82
CA GLY A 151 13.66 4.25 -8.96
C GLY A 151 12.94 4.53 -7.64
N TYR A 152 13.44 4.03 -6.51
CA TYR A 152 12.76 4.16 -5.22
C TYR A 152 12.95 5.55 -4.60
N ALA A 153 12.15 6.51 -5.09
CA ALA A 153 12.21 7.93 -4.74
C ALA A 153 12.23 8.20 -3.22
N LEU A 154 11.44 7.45 -2.43
CA LEU A 154 11.38 7.62 -0.99
C LEU A 154 12.73 7.41 -0.29
N ALA A 155 13.59 6.52 -0.80
CA ALA A 155 14.93 6.35 -0.24
C ALA A 155 15.83 7.56 -0.49
N TYR A 156 15.66 8.27 -1.62
CA TYR A 156 16.41 9.50 -1.89
C TYR A 156 15.97 10.65 -0.99
N ASP A 157 14.66 10.82 -0.77
CA ASP A 157 14.14 11.80 0.19
C ASP A 157 14.73 11.54 1.59
N ASN A 158 14.67 10.27 2.04
CA ASN A 158 15.20 9.87 3.33
C ASN A 158 16.73 10.01 3.43
N LEU A 159 17.48 9.81 2.34
CA LEU A 159 18.91 10.09 2.29
C LEU A 159 19.19 11.58 2.44
N GLY A 160 18.43 12.44 1.76
CA GLY A 160 18.56 13.90 1.89
C GLY A 160 18.42 14.36 3.33
N ASP A 161 17.37 13.93 4.01
CA ASP A 161 17.14 14.23 5.42
C ASP A 161 18.21 13.65 6.34
N LEU A 162 18.67 12.43 6.05
CA LEU A 162 19.75 11.79 6.80
C LEU A 162 21.06 12.58 6.65
N TYR A 163 21.37 13.07 5.45
CA TYR A 163 22.55 13.90 5.21
C TYR A 163 22.49 15.23 5.95
N LEU A 164 21.30 15.84 6.10
CA LEU A 164 21.13 17.01 6.96
C LEU A 164 21.49 16.68 8.42
N ARG A 165 21.06 15.52 8.93
CA ARG A 165 21.39 15.08 10.31
C ARG A 165 22.89 14.83 10.48
N LEU A 166 23.51 14.09 9.56
CA LEU A 166 24.96 13.83 9.54
C LEU A 166 25.78 15.11 9.45
N ALA A 167 25.36 16.07 8.63
CA ALA A 167 25.99 17.38 8.54
C ALA A 167 25.89 18.12 9.87
N SER A 168 24.70 18.16 10.50
CA SER A 168 24.55 18.78 11.81
C SER A 168 25.44 18.12 12.87
N GLU A 169 25.56 16.80 12.89
CA GLU A 169 26.41 16.08 13.83
C GLU A 169 27.88 16.41 13.62
N SER A 170 28.34 16.40 12.36
CA SER A 170 29.72 16.72 11.99
C SER A 170 30.13 18.13 12.43
N TYR A 171 29.24 19.11 12.23
CA TYR A 171 29.50 20.48 12.70
C TYR A 171 29.50 20.58 14.24
N LYS A 172 28.57 19.90 14.94
CA LYS A 172 28.56 19.84 16.41
C LYS A 172 29.84 19.20 16.94
N ARG A 173 30.31 18.13 16.29
CA ARG A 173 31.58 17.47 16.63
C ARG A 173 32.75 18.43 16.43
N ALA A 174 32.82 19.13 15.31
CA ALA A 174 33.87 20.13 15.07
C ALA A 174 33.87 21.23 16.15
N GLN A 175 32.69 21.73 16.57
CA GLN A 175 32.57 22.71 17.64
C GLN A 175 33.06 22.15 18.98
N SER A 176 32.75 20.88 19.31
CA SER A 176 33.25 20.22 20.53
C SER A 176 34.77 20.09 20.57
N LEU A 177 35.42 20.10 19.40
CA LEU A 177 36.88 20.08 19.25
C LEU A 177 37.49 21.48 19.21
N GLY A 178 36.72 22.54 19.46
CA GLY A 178 37.21 23.92 19.53
C GLY A 178 37.08 24.73 18.24
N SER A 179 36.43 24.22 17.19
CA SER A 179 36.18 25.02 15.99
C SER A 179 35.23 26.19 16.29
N THR A 180 35.73 27.42 16.15
CA THR A 180 34.98 28.67 16.38
C THR A 180 34.40 29.30 15.10
N SER A 181 34.44 28.59 13.96
CA SER A 181 33.98 29.08 12.66
C SER A 181 32.54 29.66 12.72
N PRO A 182 32.36 30.96 12.42
CA PRO A 182 31.04 31.59 12.37
C PRO A 182 30.11 30.94 11.34
N LEU A 183 30.66 30.55 10.17
CA LEU A 183 29.91 29.90 9.10
C LEU A 183 29.36 28.54 9.54
N SER A 184 30.17 27.74 10.25
CA SER A 184 29.72 26.43 10.74
C SER A 184 28.57 26.57 11.75
N ARG A 185 28.62 27.59 12.62
CA ARG A 185 27.50 27.89 13.54
C ARG A 185 26.23 28.26 12.78
N GLN A 186 26.32 29.15 11.80
CA GLN A 186 25.19 29.54 10.95
C GLN A 186 24.58 28.33 10.22
N ARG A 187 25.42 27.48 9.62
CA ARG A 187 24.96 26.27 8.90
C ARG A 187 24.24 25.29 9.81
N VAL A 188 24.75 25.05 11.03
CA VAL A 188 24.05 24.20 12.02
C VAL A 188 22.68 24.76 12.34
N THR A 189 22.58 26.07 12.61
CA THR A 189 21.28 26.69 12.90
C THR A 189 20.31 26.56 11.73
N ALA A 190 20.77 26.78 10.49
CA ALA A 190 19.93 26.61 9.30
C ALA A 190 19.45 25.15 9.14
N ILE A 191 20.35 24.18 9.29
CA ILE A 191 20.02 22.76 9.25
C ILE A 191 19.02 22.39 10.35
N GLN A 192 19.22 22.89 11.57
CA GLN A 192 18.30 22.61 12.68
C GLN A 192 16.90 23.18 12.42
N ASN A 193 16.78 24.34 11.78
CA ASN A 193 15.49 24.89 11.38
C ASN A 193 14.81 24.09 10.25
N ILE A 194 15.57 23.40 9.41
CA ILE A 194 15.01 22.49 8.39
C ILE A 194 14.53 21.20 9.06
N ILE A 195 15.36 20.59 9.92
CA ILE A 195 15.05 19.32 10.59
C ILE A 195 13.91 19.49 11.60
N THR A 196 13.94 20.56 12.39
CA THR A 196 12.96 20.88 13.43
C THR A 196 12.49 22.33 13.23
N PRO A 197 11.51 22.56 12.34
CA PRO A 197 11.01 23.91 12.10
C PRO A 197 10.39 24.47 13.39
N PRO A 198 10.68 25.74 13.74
CA PRO A 198 10.07 26.35 14.91
C PRO A 198 8.55 26.40 14.74
N PRO A 199 7.79 26.25 15.84
CA PRO A 199 6.33 26.32 15.77
C PRO A 199 5.93 27.68 15.17
N ARG A 200 5.20 27.66 14.05
CA ARG A 200 4.65 28.89 13.46
C ARG A 200 3.78 29.54 14.52
N LYS A 201 4.17 30.72 15.01
CA LYS A 201 3.25 31.57 15.78
C LYS A 201 2.09 31.88 14.84
N ARG A 202 0.95 31.24 15.10
CA ARG A 202 -0.30 31.51 14.39
C ARG A 202 -0.71 32.92 14.82
N GLY A 203 -0.15 33.91 14.14
CA GLY A 203 -0.55 35.30 14.32
C GLY A 203 -2.06 35.37 14.16
N THR A 204 -2.70 36.17 14.99
CA THR A 204 -4.11 36.51 14.89
C THR A 204 -4.37 37.18 13.52
N ALA A 205 -4.50 36.38 12.47
CA ALA A 205 -5.13 36.79 11.23
C ALA A 205 -6.64 36.70 11.43
N ALA A 206 -7.14 37.51 12.36
CA ALA A 206 -8.53 37.92 12.37
C ALA A 206 -8.68 38.98 11.27
N ALA A 207 -9.60 38.73 10.34
CA ALA A 207 -10.26 39.72 9.49
C ALA A 207 -9.36 40.65 8.65
N ALA A 208 -9.01 40.21 7.43
CA ALA A 208 -8.82 41.11 6.30
C ALA A 208 -9.13 40.40 4.97
N SER A 209 -10.36 39.87 4.84
CA SER A 209 -10.98 39.70 3.52
C SER A 209 -11.77 40.97 3.21
N GLY A 210 -11.07 42.00 2.74
CA GLY A 210 -11.63 43.25 2.27
C GLY A 210 -10.85 43.67 1.03
N ALA A 211 -11.54 43.72 -0.09
CA ALA A 211 -11.00 43.89 -1.43
C ALA A 211 -10.11 45.12 -1.61
N GLN A 212 -9.09 45.01 -2.47
CA GLN A 212 -8.87 45.99 -3.52
C GLN A 212 -8.02 45.42 -4.66
N ALA A 213 -8.55 45.64 -5.87
CA ALA A 213 -7.97 45.28 -7.14
C ALA A 213 -6.93 46.32 -7.61
N ALA A 214 -5.97 45.80 -8.39
CA ALA A 214 -5.19 46.45 -9.45
C ALA A 214 -4.32 47.68 -9.13
N SER A 215 -2.99 47.49 -9.28
CA SER A 215 -2.20 48.34 -10.17
C SER A 215 -0.97 47.57 -10.70
N ALA A 216 -0.85 47.53 -12.03
CA ALA A 216 0.37 47.19 -12.78
C ALA A 216 1.32 48.42 -12.75
N ALA A 217 2.63 48.41 -13.05
CA ALA A 217 3.61 47.49 -13.60
C ALA A 217 5.03 48.06 -13.30
N ARG A 218 6.07 47.22 -13.25
CA ARG A 218 7.35 47.43 -14.01
C ARG A 218 8.30 46.22 -13.93
N ALA A 219 8.94 45.99 -15.08
CA ALA A 219 9.86 44.92 -15.50
C ALA A 219 11.10 44.74 -14.60
N THR A 220 11.84 43.62 -14.58
CA THR A 220 12.57 42.98 -15.71
C THR A 220 13.00 41.52 -15.45
N SER A 221 13.10 40.75 -16.55
CA SER A 221 14.05 39.64 -16.89
C SER A 221 14.10 38.36 -16.03
N ASP A 222 13.45 37.28 -16.49
CA ASP A 222 14.12 36.19 -17.23
C ASP A 222 13.08 35.08 -17.54
N GLU A 223 12.87 34.85 -18.83
CA GLU A 223 11.76 34.07 -19.37
C GLU A 223 12.18 32.62 -19.68
N TRP A 224 11.78 31.69 -18.81
CA TRP A 224 11.53 30.30 -19.19
C TRP A 224 10.04 30.03 -18.93
N THR A 225 9.23 29.99 -19.99
CA THR A 225 7.83 29.56 -19.92
C THR A 225 7.68 28.11 -20.39
N PRO A 226 7.15 27.18 -19.57
CA PRO A 226 6.60 25.94 -20.07
C PRO A 226 5.16 26.18 -20.57
N THR A 227 4.83 25.60 -21.72
CA THR A 227 3.49 25.62 -22.35
C THR A 227 2.40 25.04 -21.44
N PRO A 228 1.17 25.58 -21.43
CA PRO A 228 0.07 25.06 -20.62
C PRO A 228 -0.55 23.83 -21.28
N GLY A 229 -0.31 22.66 -20.71
CA GLY A 229 -0.83 21.40 -21.24
C GLY A 229 -0.45 20.17 -20.43
N SER A 230 -0.60 20.21 -19.11
CA SER A 230 -0.55 18.99 -18.29
C SER A 230 -1.29 19.24 -16.98
N ASN A 231 -2.39 18.51 -16.78
CA ASN A 231 -3.18 18.50 -15.56
C ASN A 231 -2.31 18.04 -14.38
N PHE A 232 -1.74 19.00 -13.64
CA PHE A 232 -1.20 18.71 -12.32
C PHE A 232 -2.35 18.71 -11.33
N THR A 233 -2.74 17.51 -10.91
CA THR A 233 -3.48 17.30 -9.68
C THR A 233 -2.76 18.04 -8.56
N THR A 234 -3.48 18.98 -7.95
CA THR A 234 -3.06 19.84 -6.84
C THR A 234 -2.29 19.05 -5.78
N MET A 235 -0.99 19.31 -5.63
CA MET A 235 -0.22 18.79 -4.50
C MET A 235 -0.74 19.42 -3.20
N PRO A 236 -0.95 18.63 -2.12
CA PRO A 236 -1.31 19.17 -0.83
C PRO A 236 -0.15 19.95 -0.19
N SER A 237 -0.49 20.97 0.59
CA SER A 237 0.40 21.93 1.26
C SER A 237 1.57 21.28 2.02
N PRO A 238 2.80 21.87 1.98
CA PRO A 238 4.02 21.32 2.61
C PRO A 238 3.98 21.25 4.15
N ASP A 239 2.89 21.67 4.78
CA ASP A 239 2.73 21.67 6.24
C ASP A 239 2.41 20.26 6.82
N SER A 240 2.34 19.22 5.98
CA SER A 240 2.03 17.83 6.40
C SER A 240 3.20 16.83 6.26
N TYR A 241 4.38 17.26 5.79
CA TYR A 241 5.52 16.38 5.56
C TYR A 241 6.55 16.51 6.68
N SER A 242 6.47 15.62 7.66
CA SER A 242 7.57 15.34 8.60
C SER A 242 8.02 13.90 8.32
N PRO A 243 9.05 13.71 7.47
CA PRO A 243 9.43 12.38 6.96
C PRO A 243 9.99 11.45 8.03
N PHE A 244 10.39 12.00 9.19
CA PHE A 244 10.70 11.23 10.38
C PHE A 244 9.75 11.66 11.46
N GLY A 245 8.76 10.81 11.73
CA GLY A 245 7.72 11.04 12.71
C GLY A 245 8.29 11.75 13.94
N GLY A 246 7.65 12.86 14.32
CA GLY A 246 7.80 13.38 15.68
C GLY A 246 7.51 12.27 16.70
N PRO A 247 7.75 12.50 18.00
CA PRO A 247 7.74 11.47 19.05
C PRO A 247 6.45 10.63 19.19
N SER A 248 5.41 10.90 18.40
CA SER A 248 4.15 10.15 18.33
C SER A 248 3.54 10.04 16.91
N GLY A 249 4.32 10.26 15.84
CA GLY A 249 3.83 10.31 14.45
C GLY A 249 4.03 9.03 13.63
N PRO A 250 3.04 8.56 12.84
CA PRO A 250 3.18 7.47 11.88
C PRO A 250 4.29 7.65 10.84
N LEU A 251 5.07 6.59 10.57
CA LEU A 251 5.86 6.49 9.33
C LEU A 251 4.93 6.49 8.10
N PRO A 252 5.22 7.25 7.02
CA PRO A 252 4.50 7.10 5.76
C PRO A 252 4.84 5.72 5.17
N THR A 253 3.88 4.81 5.16
CA THR A 253 4.00 3.53 4.46
C THR A 253 3.02 3.52 3.29
N SER A 254 3.53 3.58 2.07
CA SER A 254 2.75 3.24 0.89
C SER A 254 2.35 1.76 0.96
N PRO A 255 1.13 1.38 0.54
CA PRO A 255 0.75 -0.02 0.44
C PRO A 255 1.68 -0.75 -0.55
N TYR A 256 2.22 -1.90 -0.13
CA TYR A 256 3.04 -2.74 -0.99
C TYR A 256 2.20 -3.30 -2.14
N VAL A 257 2.73 -3.21 -3.36
CA VAL A 257 2.18 -3.87 -4.55
C VAL A 257 3.22 -4.90 -5.00
N ALA A 258 2.84 -6.18 -5.04
CA ALA A 258 3.74 -7.25 -5.47
C ALA A 258 4.12 -7.07 -6.95
N PRO A 259 5.37 -7.34 -7.36
CA PRO A 259 5.74 -7.35 -8.76
C PRO A 259 5.01 -8.49 -9.49
N ASP A 260 4.34 -8.17 -10.61
CA ASP A 260 3.65 -9.14 -11.46
C ASP A 260 4.64 -10.21 -11.94
N GLY A 261 4.41 -11.46 -11.55
CA GLY A 261 5.08 -12.60 -12.15
C GLY A 261 4.66 -12.70 -13.61
N GLN A 262 5.52 -12.24 -14.53
CA GLN A 262 5.38 -12.57 -15.94
C GLN A 262 5.57 -14.10 -16.11
N PRO A 263 4.76 -14.75 -16.98
CA PRO A 263 4.70 -16.20 -17.11
C PRO A 263 5.98 -16.85 -17.66
#